data_AF-A0A916R7I0-F1
#
_entry.id   AF-A0A916R7I0-F1
#
_cell.length_a   1.000
_cell.length_b   1.000
_cell.length_c   1.000
_cell.angle_alpha   90.00
_cell.angle_beta   90.00
_cell.angle_gamma   90.00
#
_symmetry.space_group_name_H-M   'P 1'
#
loop_
_entity.id
_entity.type
_entity.pdbx_description
1 polymer ?
#
loop_
_entity_poly.entity_id
_entity_poly.type
_entity_poly.pdbx_seq_one_letter_code
_entity_poly.pdbx_strand_id
1 'polypeptide(L)' 'MVAEGAADIYPRFGRTMQWDIAAGHAVLSAAGGVLRNVWGSDYRYRQPDIDDQESLANSWFIAFGDKPEEISAA' A
#
# COMPACT_ATOMS: atom_id res chain seq x y z
N MET A 1 9.84 -5.72 -6.32
CA MET A 1 10.08 -4.48 -7.08
C MET A 1 10.22 -3.27 -6.17
N VAL A 2 9.15 -2.76 -5.54
CA VAL A 2 9.29 -1.54 -4.71
C VAL A 2 10.12 -1.77 -3.45
N ALA A 3 9.77 -2.79 -2.64
CA ALA A 3 10.50 -3.09 -1.39
C ALA A 3 11.98 -3.49 -1.59
N GLU A 4 12.37 -3.91 -2.80
CA GLU A 4 13.76 -4.28 -3.13
C GLU A 4 14.50 -3.15 -3.87
N GLY A 5 13.88 -1.99 -4.06
CA GLY A 5 14.49 -0.84 -4.74
C GLY A 5 14.54 -0.92 -6.28
N ALA A 6 13.87 -1.90 -6.89
CA ALA A 6 13.78 -2.01 -8.35
C ALA A 6 12.69 -1.10 -8.96
N ALA A 7 11.87 -0.43 -8.15
CA ALA A 7 10.93 0.59 -8.58
C ALA A 7 10.65 1.58 -7.43
N ASP A 8 10.51 2.87 -7.76
CA ASP A 8 10.25 3.91 -6.76
C ASP A 8 8.79 3.89 -6.27
N ILE A 9 7.85 3.65 -7.19
CA ILE A 9 6.41 3.67 -6.93
C ILE A 9 5.65 2.52 -7.60
N TYR A 10 4.56 2.09 -6.98
CA TYR A 10 3.59 1.13 -7.53
C TYR A 10 2.16 1.61 -7.31
N PRO A 11 1.54 2.29 -8.30
CA PRO A 11 0.13 2.67 -8.25
C PRO A 11 -0.77 1.46 -8.55
N ARG A 12 -1.81 1.26 -7.73
CA ARG A 12 -2.82 0.22 -7.92
C ARG A 12 -4.23 0.79 -7.93
N PHE A 13 -4.76 0.99 -9.14
CA PHE A 13 -6.11 1.54 -9.39
C PHE A 13 -7.10 0.48 -9.90
N GLY A 14 -6.83 -0.77 -9.57
CA GLY A 14 -7.70 -1.91 -9.87
C GLY A 14 -8.11 -2.62 -8.60
N ARG A 15 -9.25 -3.33 -8.66
CA ARG A 15 -9.75 -4.12 -7.53
C ARG A 15 -8.69 -5.13 -7.07
N THR A 16 -8.51 -5.21 -5.75
CA THR A 16 -7.72 -6.19 -5.01
C THR A 16 -8.40 -6.40 -3.66
N MET A 17 -8.06 -7.47 -2.98
CA MET A 17 -8.54 -7.80 -1.65
C MET A 17 -7.45 -7.58 -0.61
N GLN A 18 -7.81 -7.36 0.66
CA GLN A 18 -6.83 -7.08 1.72
C GLN A 18 -5.72 -8.15 1.79
N TRP A 19 -6.08 -9.43 1.61
CA TRP A 19 -5.13 -10.54 1.59
C TRP A 19 -4.14 -10.49 0.42
N ASP A 20 -4.50 -9.89 -0.72
CA ASP A 20 -3.59 -9.75 -1.87
C ASP A 20 -2.40 -8.84 -1.56
N ILE A 21 -2.57 -7.91 -0.61
CA ILE A 21 -1.59 -6.86 -0.32
C ILE A 21 -0.99 -6.93 1.09
N ALA A 22 -1.63 -7.59 2.05
CA ALA A 22 -1.23 -7.56 3.46
C ALA A 22 0.21 -8.01 3.68
N ALA A 23 0.59 -9.16 3.11
CA ALA A 23 1.96 -9.67 3.22
C ALA A 23 2.98 -8.73 2.55
N GLY A 24 2.67 -8.25 1.33
CA GLY A 24 3.53 -7.33 0.60
C GLY A 24 3.69 -5.98 1.32
N HIS A 25 2.63 -5.47 1.93
CA HIS A 25 2.67 -4.24 2.73
C HIS A 25 3.58 -4.42 3.96
N ALA A 26 3.48 -5.54 4.68
CA ALA A 26 4.38 -5.82 5.80
C ALA A 26 5.86 -5.86 5.38
N VAL A 27 6.17 -6.50 4.26
CA VAL A 27 7.54 -6.53 3.70
C VAL A 27 8.00 -5.14 3.28
N LEU A 28 7.15 -4.37 2.59
CA LEU A 28 7.45 -3.00 2.19
C LEU A 28 7.75 -2.12 3.40
N SER A 29 6.91 -2.18 4.44
CA SER A 29 7.12 -1.43 5.67
C SER A 29 8.39 -1.81 6.40
N ALA A 30 8.73 -3.10 6.45
CA ALA A 30 9.99 -3.56 7.03
C ALA A 30 11.21 -3.08 6.24
N ALA A 31 11.08 -2.88 4.92
CA ALA A 31 12.10 -2.32 4.06
C ALA A 31 12.19 -0.77 4.12
N GLY A 32 11.31 -0.11 4.89
CA GLY A 32 11.28 1.36 5.05
C GLY A 32 10.28 2.08 4.15
N GLY A 33 9.62 1.37 3.23
CA GLY A 33 8.62 1.93 2.33
C GLY A 33 7.24 2.12 2.98
N VAL A 34 6.33 2.75 2.24
CA VAL A 34 4.99 3.09 2.75
C VAL A 34 3.88 2.83 1.74
N LEU A 35 2.69 2.51 2.25
CA LEU A 35 1.46 2.43 1.49
C LEU A 35 0.59 3.65 1.79
N ARG A 36 0.24 4.42 0.77
CA ARG A 36 -0.65 5.59 0.89
C ARG A 36 -1.92 5.36 0.07
N ASN A 37 -3.02 5.97 0.51
CA ASN A 37 -4.19 6.12 -0.36
C ASN A 37 -3.90 7.17 -1.46
N VAL A 38 -4.80 7.30 -2.42
CA VAL A 38 -4.63 8.24 -3.55
C VAL A 38 -4.66 9.72 -3.17
N TRP A 39 -4.98 10.04 -1.92
CA TRP A 39 -4.96 11.39 -1.37
C TRP A 39 -3.71 11.65 -0.49
N GLY A 40 -2.76 10.71 -0.45
CA GLY A 40 -1.51 10.83 0.29
C GLY A 40 -1.58 10.47 1.79
N SER A 41 -2.75 10.10 2.32
CA SER A 41 -2.85 9.65 3.73
C SER A 41 -2.39 8.21 3.89
N ASP A 42 -2.00 7.81 5.10
CA ASP A 42 -1.68 6.41 5.42
C ASP A 42 -2.79 5.46 4.98
N TYR A 43 -2.39 4.35 4.35
CA TYR A 43 -3.34 3.31 4.00
C TYR A 43 -3.86 2.60 5.25
N ARG A 44 -5.18 2.47 5.36
CA ARG A 44 -5.82 1.78 6.49
C ARG A 44 -6.65 0.60 5.98
N TYR A 45 -6.40 -0.57 6.57
CA TYR A 45 -7.27 -1.73 6.39
C TYR A 45 -8.61 -1.49 7.05
N ARG A 46 -9.69 -1.87 6.36
CA ARG A 46 -11.04 -1.84 6.93
C ARG A 46 -11.25 -3.08 7.79
N GLN A 47 -12.06 -2.94 8.84
CA GLN A 47 -12.47 -4.09 9.61
C GLN A 47 -13.33 -5.01 8.72
N PRO A 48 -12.99 -6.30 8.63
CA PRO A 48 -13.76 -7.24 7.83
C PRO A 48 -15.16 -7.46 8.41
N ASP A 49 -16.15 -7.48 7.53
CA ASP A 49 -17.46 -8.09 7.78
C ASP A 49 -17.39 -9.53 7.24
N ILE A 50 -17.69 -10.52 8.11
CA ILE A 50 -17.60 -11.94 7.73
C ILE A 50 -18.70 -12.36 6.77
N ASP A 51 -19.82 -11.63 6.77
CA ASP A 51 -20.98 -11.91 5.92
C ASP A 51 -20.89 -11.15 4.58
N ASP A 52 -19.99 -10.17 4.47
CA ASP A 52 -19.75 -9.40 3.25
C ASP A 52 -18.27 -9.45 2.84
N GLN A 53 -17.96 -10.29 1.85
CA GLN A 53 -16.62 -10.38 1.28
C GLN A 53 -16.16 -9.05 0.64
N GLU A 54 -17.07 -8.18 0.18
CA GLU A 54 -16.69 -6.88 -0.39
C GLU A 54 -16.12 -5.92 0.65
N SER A 55 -16.40 -6.13 1.95
CA SER A 55 -15.75 -5.40 3.04
C SER A 55 -14.22 -5.54 3.03
N LEU A 56 -13.72 -6.63 2.45
CA LEU A 56 -12.30 -6.94 2.26
C LEU A 56 -11.72 -6.41 0.95
N ALA A 57 -12.51 -5.74 0.10
CA ALA A 57 -11.96 -5.05 -1.05
C ALA A 57 -11.09 -3.87 -0.61
N ASN A 58 -9.96 -3.69 -1.26
CA ASN A 58 -9.06 -2.57 -1.04
C ASN A 58 -9.55 -1.32 -1.77
N SER A 59 -9.41 -0.16 -1.12
CA SER A 59 -9.38 1.12 -1.83
C SER A 59 -8.11 1.25 -2.68
N TRP A 60 -8.12 2.11 -3.69
CA TRP A 60 -6.93 2.43 -4.47
C TRP A 60 -5.78 2.93 -3.59
N PHE A 61 -4.56 2.55 -3.96
CA PHE A 61 -3.36 2.89 -3.20
C PHE A 61 -2.15 3.10 -4.11
N ILE A 62 -1.11 3.69 -3.53
CA ILE A 62 0.22 3.80 -4.12
C ILE A 62 1.22 3.31 -3.06
N ALA A 63 2.06 2.35 -3.44
CA ALA A 63 3.22 1.95 -2.64
C ALA A 63 4.43 2.78 -3.06
N PHE A 64 5.22 3.23 -2.08
CA PHE A 64 6.45 4.00 -2.26
C PHE A 64 7.62 3.26 -1.61
N GLY A 65 8.77 3.22 -2.30
CA GLY A 65 10.01 2.62 -1.80
C GLY A 65 10.61 3.43 -0.64
N ASP A 66 10.57 4.75 -0.76
CA ASP A 66 10.95 5.71 0.28
C ASP A 66 9.71 6.47 0.80
N LYS A 67 9.81 7.02 2.01
CA LYS A 67 8.75 7.88 2.53
C LYS A 67 8.64 9.15 1.68
N PRO A 68 7.44 9.56 1.23
CA PRO A 68 7.26 10.77 0.43
C PRO A 68 7.85 12.03 1.06
N GLU A 69 7.91 12.10 2.40
CA GLU A 69 8.52 13.20 3.14
C GLU A 69 10.06 13.26 3.06
N GLU A 70 10.74 12.17 2.67
CA GLU A 70 12.19 12.11 2.49
C GLU A 70 12.64 12.41 1.04
N ILE A 71 11.68 12.54 0.10
CA ILE A 71 11.95 12.88 -1.31
C ILE A 71 12.39 14.36 -1.47
N SER A 72 12.36 15.16 -0.40
CA SER A 72 12.72 16.59 -0.42
C SER A 72 14.23 16.91 -0.34
N ALA A 73 15.14 15.95 -0.54
CA ALA A 73 16.58 16.20 -0.36
C ALA A 73 17.50 15.62 -1.47
N ALA A 74 17.05 15.64 -2.72
CA ALA A 74 17.91 15.38 -3.89
C ALA A 74 17.93 16.59 -4.84
#